data_AF-A0A535NWD6-F1
#
_entry.id   AF-A0A535NWD6-F1
#
_cell.length_a   1.000
_cell.length_b   1.000
_cell.length_c   1.000
_cell.angle_alpha   90.00
_cell.angle_beta   90.00
_cell.angle_gamma   90.00
#
_symmetry.space_group_name_H-M   'P 1'
#
loop_
_entity.id
_entity.type
_entity.pdbx_description
1 polymer ?
#
loop_
_entity_poly.entity_id
_entity_poly.type
_entity_poly.pdbx_seq_one_letter_code
_entity_poly.pdbx_strand_id
1 'polypeptide(L)' 'NDISEEVDITLVESVAPGDVLLVHGGAAIARLDEAHNA' A
#
# COMPACT_ATOMS: atom_id res chain seq x y z
N ASN A 1 -5.95 -2.00 17.57
CA ASN A 1 -5.89 -0.53 17.49
C ASN A 1 -5.94 -0.26 16.01
N ASP A 2 -7.15 -0.10 15.50
CA ASP A 2 -7.43 -0.04 14.08
C ASP A 2 -7.54 1.43 13.75
N ILE A 3 -6.42 2.00 13.34
CA ILE A 3 -6.29 3.40 12.91
C ILE A 3 -6.39 3.37 11.40
N SER A 4 -7.28 4.18 10.85
CA SER A 4 -7.43 4.37 9.40
C SER A 4 -7.01 5.79 9.02
N GLU A 5 -6.38 5.93 7.87
CA GLU A 5 -5.97 7.20 7.27
C GLU A 5 -6.22 7.19 5.76
N GLU A 6 -6.36 8.37 5.16
CA GLU A 6 -6.45 8.52 3.71
C GLU A 6 -5.04 8.47 3.10
N VAL A 7 -4.86 7.69 2.04
CA VAL A 7 -3.58 7.49 1.37
C VAL A 7 -3.71 7.79 -0.12
N ASP A 8 -2.80 8.59 -0.67
CA ASP A 8 -2.71 8.82 -2.11
C ASP A 8 -2.14 7.59 -2.81
N ILE A 9 -2.92 7.00 -3.72
CA ILE A 9 -2.56 5.80 -4.48
C ILE A 9 -2.12 6.08 -5.92
N THR A 10 -2.03 7.35 -6.34
CA THR A 10 -1.76 7.73 -7.74
C THR A 10 -0.44 7.19 -8.32
N LEU A 11 0.53 6.87 -7.45
CA LEU A 11 1.83 6.33 -7.84
C LEU A 11 1.85 4.80 -8.01
N VAL A 12 0.77 4.11 -7.63
CA VAL A 12 0.66 2.65 -7.65
C VAL A 12 -0.59 2.25 -8.44
N GLU A 13 -0.40 1.50 -9.52
CA GLU A 13 -1.52 1.07 -10.37
C GLU A 13 -2.28 -0.13 -9.77
N SER A 14 -3.57 -0.23 -10.11
CA SER A 14 -4.41 -1.40 -9.82
C SER A 14 -4.45 -1.83 -8.35
N VAL A 15 -4.59 -0.87 -7.44
CA VAL A 15 -4.83 -1.13 -6.01
C VAL A 15 -6.24 -1.67 -5.79
N ALA A 16 -6.37 -2.74 -5.02
CA ALA A 16 -7.64 -3.35 -4.62
C ALA A 16 -7.71 -3.54 -3.09
N PRO A 17 -8.92 -3.66 -2.50
CA PRO A 17 -9.06 -4.02 -1.10
C PRO A 17 -8.36 -5.35 -0.79
N GLY A 18 -7.55 -5.36 0.27
CA GLY A 18 -6.73 -6.52 0.66
C GLY A 18 -5.26 -6.40 0.28
N ASP A 19 -4.91 -5.49 -0.64
CA ASP A 19 -3.51 -5.22 -0.98
C ASP A 19 -2.75 -4.64 0.21
N VAL A 20 -1.50 -5.07 0.37
CA VAL A 20 -0.57 -4.48 1.33
C VAL A 20 0.31 -3.48 0.59
N LEU A 21 0.29 -2.22 1.05
CA LEU A 21 1.02 -1.12 0.43
C LEU A 21 2.11 -0.59 1.37
N LEU A 22 3.24 -0.20 0.80
CA LEU A 22 4.24 0.60 1.49
C LEU A 22 3.85 2.08 1.36
N VAL A 23 3.69 2.76 2.48
CA VAL A 23 3.27 4.17 2.54
C VAL A 23 4.42 5.02 3.08
N HIS A 24 4.68 6.14 2.41
CA HIS A 24 5.64 7.14 2.87
C HIS A 24 5.09 8.54 2.59
N GLY A 25 5.04 9.38 3.62
CA GLY A 25 4.55 10.75 3.49
C GLY A 25 3.09 10.88 3.04
N GLY A 26 2.24 9.89 3.37
CA GLY A 26 0.82 9.88 3.00
C GLY A 26 0.52 9.37 1.58
N ALA A 27 1.54 8.92 0.84
CA ALA A 27 1.37 8.31 -0.48
C ALA A 27 1.85 6.85 -0.48
N ALA A 28 1.13 5.98 -1.18
CA ALA A 28 1.58 4.64 -1.48
C ALA A 28 2.72 4.70 -2.51
N ILE A 29 3.84 4.02 -2.23
CA ILE A 29 5.03 4.04 -3.08
C ILE A 29 5.31 2.68 -3.74
N ALA A 30 4.73 1.60 -3.21
CA ALA A 30 4.85 0.26 -3.76
C ALA A 30 3.77 -0.68 -3.20
N ARG A 31 3.43 -1.74 -3.94
CA ARG A 31 2.74 -2.92 -3.40
C ARG A 31 3.75 -3.88 -2.82
N LEU A 32 3.42 -4.49 -1.69
CA LEU A 32 4.18 -5.59 -1.13
C LEU A 32 3.60 -6.90 -1.64
N ASP A 33 4.30 -7.55 -2.57
CA ASP A 33 4.00 -8.92 -2.98
C ASP A 33 4.55 -9.91 -1.93
N GLU A 34 3.73 -10.86 -1.49
CA GLU A 34 4.10 -11.92 -0.53
C GLU A 34 5.29 -12.79 -1.00
N ALA A 35 5.65 -12.72 -2.29
CA ALA A 35 6.73 -13.48 -2.90
C ALA A 35 8.16 -13.09 -2.46
N HIS A 36 8.36 -12.06 -1.64
CA HIS A 36 9.68 -11.63 -1.17
C HIS A 36 10.17 -12.29 0.15
N ASN A 37 9.47 -13.32 0.65
CA ASN A 37 9.94 -14.17 1.76
C ASN A 37 10.45 -15.54 1.23
N ALA A 38 11.41 -15.53 0.30
CA ALA A 38 12.13 -16.72 -0.17
C ALA A 38 13.61 -16.68 0.21
#